data_AF-A0A4R6JX87-F1
#
_entry.id   AF-A0A4R6JX87-F1
#
_cell.length_a   1.000
_cell.length_b   1.000
_cell.length_c   1.000
_cell.angle_alpha   90.00
_cell.angle_beta   90.00
_cell.angle_gamma   90.00
#
_symmetry.space_group_name_H-M   'P 1'
#
loop_
_entity.id
_entity.type
_entity.pdbx_description
1 polymer ?
#
loop_
_entity_poly.entity_id
_entity_poly.type
_entity_poly.pdbx_seq_one_letter_code
_entity_poly.pdbx_strand_id
1 'polypeptide(L)'
;MAWWGTRNWPQDLHNAFYVDRQAMTEGTFDTAWWDSTRRHLHHWRANRGVGRDELDRRFARLRTDLIRVWQRVIEPRLSAGDDITSVSWDDVRVLPELAAEIKHTKSGSGVFPSKFSHFIAPQLFPVLDRTALPGSGLDYGSYFMLVQETWAGMEPEDQQALRARLTSLVQQRSGGSMVNGYPIVNKIVELRLIGRRHPTCQSS
;
A
#
# COMPACT_ATOMS: atom_id res chain seq x y z
N MET A 1 -16.82 -10.58 -2.68
CA MET A 1 -17.18 -9.16 -2.90
C MET A 1 -18.46 -8.73 -2.16
N ALA A 2 -19.43 -9.63 -1.90
CA ALA A 2 -20.68 -9.30 -1.18
C ALA A 2 -20.46 -8.59 0.17
N TRP A 3 -19.41 -8.98 0.91
CA TRP A 3 -19.04 -8.38 2.21
C TRP A 3 -18.78 -6.86 2.16
N TRP A 4 -18.34 -6.31 1.03
CA TRP A 4 -18.01 -4.88 0.89
C TRP A 4 -19.10 -4.04 0.21
N GLY A 5 -20.17 -4.68 -0.29
CA GLY A 5 -21.32 -3.97 -0.86
C GLY A 5 -22.15 -3.22 0.18
N THR A 6 -22.06 -3.63 1.46
CA THR A 6 -22.94 -3.20 2.56
C THR A 6 -22.25 -2.36 3.65
N ARG A 7 -20.94 -2.08 3.51
CA ARG A 7 -20.15 -1.32 4.50
C ARG A 7 -19.58 -0.02 3.94
N ASN A 8 -19.26 0.90 4.83
CA ASN A 8 -18.44 2.07 4.50
C ASN A 8 -17.08 1.58 4.00
N TRP A 9 -16.72 1.99 2.79
CA TRP A 9 -15.44 1.65 2.18
C TRP A 9 -14.29 2.33 2.95
N PRO A 10 -13.22 1.61 3.29
CA PRO A 10 -11.98 2.18 3.82
C PRO A 10 -11.49 3.29 2.91
N GLN A 11 -10.90 4.34 3.49
CA GLN A 11 -10.50 5.55 2.75
C GLN A 11 -9.58 5.24 1.56
N ASP A 12 -8.75 4.22 1.68
CA ASP A 12 -7.82 3.72 0.66
C ASP A 12 -8.45 2.85 -0.43
N LEU A 13 -9.77 2.69 -0.44
CA LEU A 13 -10.50 2.21 -1.63
C LEU A 13 -11.09 3.35 -2.46
N HIS A 14 -10.96 4.60 -2.02
CA HIS A 14 -11.51 5.75 -2.73
C HIS A 14 -10.44 6.41 -3.61
N ASN A 15 -10.82 6.78 -4.82
CA ASN A 15 -9.97 7.53 -5.75
C ASN A 15 -9.34 8.78 -5.12
N ALA A 16 -10.11 9.54 -4.32
CA ALA A 16 -9.66 10.78 -3.71
C ALA A 16 -8.38 10.60 -2.87
N PHE A 17 -8.25 9.47 -2.16
CA PHE A 17 -7.04 9.16 -1.40
C PHE A 17 -5.80 9.13 -2.31
N TYR A 18 -5.91 8.50 -3.48
CA TYR A 18 -4.80 8.34 -4.41
C TYR A 18 -4.51 9.61 -5.22
N VAL A 19 -5.54 10.40 -5.55
CA VAL A 19 -5.36 11.74 -6.13
C VAL A 19 -4.53 12.62 -5.20
N ASP A 20 -4.90 12.69 -3.91
CA ASP A 20 -4.17 13.47 -2.91
C ASP A 20 -2.72 13.00 -2.76
N ARG A 21 -2.45 11.70 -2.88
CA ARG A 21 -1.08 11.15 -2.74
C ARG A 21 -0.21 11.39 -3.96
N GLN A 22 -0.77 11.33 -5.17
CA GLN A 22 -0.03 11.64 -6.40
C GLN A 22 0.36 13.10 -6.47
N ALA A 23 -0.57 14.01 -6.16
CA ALA A 23 -0.30 15.43 -6.13
C ALA A 23 0.79 15.82 -5.12
N MET A 24 1.07 14.95 -4.15
CA MET A 24 2.05 15.19 -3.09
C MET A 24 3.43 14.61 -3.35
N THR A 25 3.57 13.57 -4.18
CA THR A 25 4.82 12.80 -4.26
C THR A 25 5.57 13.12 -5.54
N GLU A 26 6.17 14.32 -5.61
CA GLU A 26 7.17 14.68 -6.64
C GLU A 26 8.59 14.26 -6.23
N GLY A 27 8.73 13.37 -5.24
CA GLY A 27 10.04 12.90 -4.76
C GLY A 27 10.83 13.91 -3.92
N THR A 28 10.25 15.06 -3.54
CA THR A 28 10.95 16.10 -2.77
C THR A 28 11.09 15.78 -1.28
N PHE A 29 10.17 14.95 -0.75
CA PHE A 29 10.08 14.52 0.65
C PHE A 29 10.35 15.66 1.64
N ASP A 30 9.79 16.84 1.41
CA ASP A 30 9.98 17.99 2.28
C ASP A 30 9.20 17.90 3.60
N THR A 31 9.37 18.91 4.46
CA THR A 31 8.69 18.95 5.76
C THR A 31 7.17 19.00 5.62
N ALA A 32 6.64 19.69 4.62
CA ALA A 32 5.19 19.80 4.41
C ALA A 32 4.60 18.46 3.97
N TRP A 33 5.28 17.76 3.06
CA TRP A 33 4.98 16.39 2.67
C TRP A 33 4.99 15.47 3.88
N TRP A 34 6.06 15.53 4.69
CA TRP A 34 6.21 14.67 5.86
C TRP A 34 5.13 14.91 6.91
N ASP A 35 4.80 16.16 7.22
CA ASP A 35 3.76 16.48 8.19
C ASP A 35 2.39 15.94 7.76
N SER A 36 2.06 16.07 6.47
CA SER A 36 0.85 15.50 5.90
C SER A 36 0.86 13.96 5.97
N THR A 37 1.91 13.32 5.44
CA THR A 37 2.06 11.86 5.43
C THR A 37 2.04 11.27 6.84
N ARG A 38 2.75 11.88 7.81
CA ARG A 38 2.78 11.44 9.20
C ARG A 38 1.39 11.50 9.86
N ARG A 39 0.56 12.51 9.57
CA ARG A 39 -0.83 12.57 10.06
C ARG A 39 -1.65 11.39 9.57
N HIS A 40 -1.55 11.04 8.28
CA HIS A 40 -2.26 9.89 7.74
C HIS A 40 -1.71 8.56 8.29
N LEU A 41 -0.39 8.41 8.42
CA LEU A 41 0.21 7.23 9.06
C LEU A 41 -0.25 7.08 10.51
N HIS A 42 -0.45 8.18 11.23
CA HIS A 42 -1.04 8.18 12.56
C HIS A 42 -2.51 7.71 12.52
N HIS A 43 -3.33 8.23 11.60
CA HIS A 43 -4.72 7.79 11.41
C HIS A 43 -4.81 6.28 11.11
N TRP A 44 -3.88 5.78 10.29
CA TRP A 44 -3.72 4.36 9.98
C TRP A 44 -3.07 3.55 11.10
N ARG A 45 -2.83 4.17 12.27
CA ARG A 45 -2.25 3.56 13.46
C ARG A 45 -0.83 2.99 13.24
N ALA A 46 -0.12 3.41 12.20
CA ALA A 46 1.23 2.96 11.87
C ALA A 46 2.28 3.51 12.84
N ASN A 47 2.04 4.72 13.37
CA ASN A 47 2.98 5.44 14.25
C ASN A 47 2.91 5.00 15.72
N ARG A 48 2.06 4.04 16.07
CA ARG A 48 1.88 3.60 17.46
C ARG A 48 3.20 3.16 18.11
N GLY A 49 3.38 3.56 19.37
CA GLY A 49 4.52 3.18 20.21
C GLY A 49 5.80 4.00 19.98
N VAL A 50 5.78 5.02 19.11
CA VAL A 50 6.92 5.92 18.90
C VAL A 50 6.44 7.37 18.94
N GLY A 51 7.20 8.24 19.63
CA GLY A 51 6.89 9.66 19.76
C GLY A 51 7.04 10.42 18.44
N ARG A 52 6.33 11.54 18.31
CA ARG A 52 6.39 12.41 17.12
C ARG A 52 7.80 12.90 16.84
N ASP A 53 8.46 13.49 17.84
CA ASP A 53 9.78 14.11 17.68
C ASP A 53 10.86 13.09 17.28
N GLU A 54 10.72 11.85 17.74
CA GLU A 54 11.58 10.74 17.33
C GLU A 54 11.42 10.41 15.85
N LEU A 55 10.17 10.31 15.37
CA LEU A 55 9.89 10.07 13.96
C LEU A 55 10.37 11.23 13.08
N ASP A 56 10.11 12.47 13.51
CA ASP A 56 10.50 13.69 12.78
C ASP A 56 12.03 13.76 12.63
N ARG A 57 12.79 13.53 13.71
CA ARG A 57 14.26 13.49 13.67
C ARG A 57 14.79 12.38 12.76
N ARG A 58 14.22 11.17 12.82
CA ARG A 58 14.68 10.05 11.99
C ARG A 58 14.35 10.26 10.52
N PHE A 59 13.16 10.76 10.22
CA PHE A 59 12.79 11.14 8.87
C PHE A 59 13.76 12.19 8.32
N ALA A 60 14.04 13.25 9.07
CA ALA A 60 14.97 14.30 8.66
C ALA A 60 16.37 13.74 8.34
N ARG A 61 16.86 12.80 9.16
CA ARG A 61 18.14 12.12 8.94
C ARG A 61 18.15 11.28 7.65
N LEU A 62 17.06 10.58 7.35
CA LEU A 62 16.96 9.64 6.22
C LEU A 62 16.42 10.29 4.93
N ARG A 63 16.06 11.57 4.98
CA ARG A 63 15.41 12.29 3.87
C ARG A 63 16.22 12.22 2.57
N THR A 64 17.54 12.43 2.64
CA THR A 64 18.40 12.38 1.44
C THR A 64 18.42 10.99 0.81
N ASP A 65 18.40 9.93 1.61
CA ASP A 65 18.39 8.56 1.08
C ASP A 65 17.01 8.19 0.52
N LEU A 66 15.93 8.69 1.11
CA LEU A 66 14.58 8.57 0.52
C LEU A 66 14.50 9.23 -0.87
N ILE A 67 15.04 10.44 -1.02
CA ILE A 67 15.09 11.14 -2.32
C ILE A 67 15.87 10.29 -3.33
N ARG A 68 17.04 9.76 -2.95
CA ARG A 68 17.86 8.92 -3.83
C ARG A 68 17.14 7.64 -4.23
N VAL A 69 16.50 6.95 -3.29
CA VAL A 69 15.75 5.72 -3.57
C VAL A 69 14.56 6.01 -4.48
N TRP A 70 13.85 7.11 -4.26
CA TRP A 70 12.77 7.53 -5.15
C TRP A 70 13.27 7.70 -6.59
N GLN A 71 14.28 8.56 -6.78
CA GLN A 71 14.79 8.91 -8.11
C GLN A 71 15.42 7.73 -8.85
N ARG A 72 16.12 6.84 -8.13
CA ARG A 72 16.88 5.75 -8.76
C ARG A 72 16.11 4.44 -8.88
N VAL A 73 15.10 4.22 -8.04
CA VAL A 73 14.43 2.92 -7.92
C VAL A 73 12.95 3.04 -8.20
N ILE A 74 12.25 3.96 -7.52
CA ILE A 74 10.79 3.97 -7.51
C ILE A 74 10.22 4.71 -8.72
N GLU A 75 10.65 5.94 -8.96
CA GLU A 75 10.17 6.79 -10.05
C GLU A 75 10.36 6.16 -11.44
N PRO A 76 11.51 5.52 -11.78
CA PRO A 76 11.67 4.87 -13.07
C PRO A 76 10.66 3.74 -13.31
N ARG A 77 10.35 2.94 -12.27
CA ARG A 77 9.38 1.85 -12.32
C ARG A 77 7.96 2.38 -12.52
N LEU A 78 7.57 3.37 -11.72
CA LEU A 78 6.26 4.02 -11.88
C LEU A 78 6.12 4.68 -13.27
N SER A 79 7.17 5.28 -13.80
CA SER A 79 7.18 5.90 -15.13
C SER A 79 7.08 4.86 -16.26
N ALA A 80 7.62 3.66 -16.05
CA ALA A 80 7.45 2.52 -16.97
C ALA A 80 6.05 1.88 -16.90
N GLY A 81 5.21 2.30 -15.94
CA GLY A 81 3.90 1.72 -15.70
C GLY A 81 3.95 0.42 -14.88
N ASP A 82 5.05 0.16 -14.17
CA ASP A 82 5.17 -1.02 -13.32
C ASP A 82 4.16 -1.00 -12.16
N ASP A 83 3.67 -2.19 -11.83
CA ASP A 83 2.91 -2.46 -10.61
C ASP A 83 3.57 -3.60 -9.83
N ILE A 84 2.96 -4.04 -8.73
CA ILE A 84 3.48 -5.15 -7.93
C ILE A 84 3.74 -6.43 -8.75
N THR A 85 3.09 -6.63 -9.89
CA THR A 85 3.20 -7.86 -10.68
C THR A 85 4.44 -7.89 -11.57
N SER A 86 5.04 -6.74 -11.89
CA SER A 86 6.20 -6.66 -12.78
C SER A 86 7.54 -6.50 -12.06
N VAL A 87 7.53 -6.25 -10.75
CA VAL A 87 8.76 -6.03 -9.95
C VAL A 87 9.04 -7.21 -9.01
N SER A 88 10.31 -7.52 -8.76
CA SER A 88 10.67 -8.44 -7.68
C SER A 88 10.72 -7.73 -6.32
N TRP A 89 10.74 -8.50 -5.22
CA TRP A 89 10.97 -7.89 -3.90
C TRP A 89 12.35 -7.22 -3.81
N ASP A 90 13.41 -7.88 -4.33
CA ASP A 90 14.78 -7.35 -4.31
C ASP A 90 14.92 -6.03 -5.07
N ASP A 91 14.13 -5.84 -6.13
CA ASP A 91 14.09 -4.60 -6.90
C ASP A 91 13.67 -3.39 -6.07
N VAL A 92 12.78 -3.58 -5.11
CA VAL A 92 12.06 -2.48 -4.45
C VAL A 92 12.21 -2.45 -2.93
N ARG A 93 12.81 -3.48 -2.32
CA ARG A 93 12.91 -3.63 -0.84
C ARG A 93 13.67 -2.52 -0.14
N VAL A 94 14.55 -1.82 -0.86
CA VAL A 94 15.31 -0.70 -0.30
C VAL A 94 14.42 0.41 0.26
N LEU A 95 13.25 0.68 -0.32
CA LEU A 95 12.32 1.69 0.22
C LEU A 95 11.71 1.26 1.57
N PRO A 96 11.09 0.07 1.71
CA PRO A 96 10.57 -0.37 3.00
C PRO A 96 11.67 -0.62 4.04
N GLU A 97 12.88 -0.98 3.65
CA GLU A 97 14.03 -1.05 4.57
C GLU A 97 14.35 0.34 5.16
N LEU A 98 14.46 1.39 4.33
CA LEU A 98 14.58 2.77 4.80
C LEU A 98 13.40 3.19 5.69
N ALA A 99 12.18 2.80 5.33
CA ALA A 99 11.00 3.08 6.14
C ALA A 99 11.07 2.39 7.51
N ALA A 100 11.63 1.17 7.58
CA ALA A 100 11.84 0.46 8.84
C ALA A 100 12.84 1.19 9.75
N GLU A 101 13.83 1.88 9.19
CA GLU A 101 14.78 2.71 9.94
C GLU A 101 14.12 3.98 10.53
N ILE A 102 13.14 4.57 9.83
CA ILE A 102 12.36 5.69 10.36
C ILE A 102 11.61 5.26 11.63
N LYS A 103 11.04 4.05 11.65
CA LYS A 103 10.32 3.53 12.82
C LYS A 103 10.82 2.13 13.20
N HIS A 104 11.87 2.09 14.01
CA HIS A 104 12.33 0.84 14.63
C HIS A 104 11.20 0.28 15.49
N THR A 105 10.79 -0.95 15.22
CA THR A 105 9.85 -1.67 16.08
C THR A 105 10.58 -2.80 16.77
N LYS A 106 10.35 -2.95 18.08
CA LYS A 106 10.97 -4.02 18.88
C LYS A 106 10.66 -5.42 18.34
N SER A 107 9.56 -5.55 17.58
CA SER A 107 9.07 -6.82 17.04
C SER A 107 9.33 -7.00 15.53
N GLY A 108 10.11 -6.13 14.88
CA GLY A 108 10.32 -6.20 13.42
C GLY A 108 9.04 -6.10 12.59
N SER A 109 8.00 -5.44 13.09
CA SER A 109 6.68 -5.39 12.47
C SER A 109 6.69 -4.61 11.16
N GLY A 110 6.33 -5.28 10.05
CA GLY A 110 6.23 -4.69 8.70
C GLY A 110 5.14 -3.64 8.48
N VAL A 111 4.23 -3.42 9.45
CA VAL A 111 3.06 -2.51 9.30
C VAL A 111 3.44 -1.06 9.00
N PHE A 112 4.49 -0.52 9.62
CA PHE A 112 4.92 0.86 9.31
C PHE A 112 5.60 0.92 7.95
N PRO A 113 6.62 0.09 7.66
CA PRO A 113 7.22 0.01 6.32
C PRO A 113 6.19 -0.12 5.21
N SER A 114 5.24 -1.04 5.33
CA SER A 114 4.23 -1.27 4.29
C SER A 114 3.38 -0.03 4.02
N LYS A 115 2.93 0.65 5.07
CA LYS A 115 2.04 1.82 4.94
C LYS A 115 2.81 3.03 4.43
N PHE A 116 4.02 3.26 4.94
CA PHE A 116 4.88 4.33 4.46
C PHE A 116 5.22 4.13 2.98
N SER A 117 5.64 2.93 2.57
CA SER A 117 5.95 2.63 1.17
C SER A 117 4.71 2.69 0.27
N HIS A 118 3.54 2.22 0.72
CA HIS A 118 2.27 2.35 -0.02
C HIS A 118 1.87 3.81 -0.25
N PHE A 119 2.19 4.71 0.69
CA PHE A 119 1.89 6.13 0.54
C PHE A 119 2.75 6.81 -0.53
N ILE A 120 3.94 6.28 -0.78
CA ILE A 120 4.89 6.78 -1.77
C ILE A 120 4.58 6.17 -3.15
N ALA A 121 4.42 4.85 -3.22
CA ALA A 121 4.22 4.12 -4.47
C ALA A 121 3.16 3.03 -4.29
N PRO A 122 1.87 3.41 -4.26
CA PRO A 122 0.79 2.49 -3.87
C PRO A 122 0.67 1.28 -4.79
N GLN A 123 1.00 1.43 -6.07
CA GLN A 123 0.95 0.36 -7.08
C GLN A 123 1.97 -0.76 -6.81
N LEU A 124 3.13 -0.39 -6.28
CA LEU A 124 4.23 -1.33 -6.03
C LEU A 124 4.07 -2.01 -4.67
N PHE A 125 3.64 -1.27 -3.65
CA PHE A 125 3.70 -1.74 -2.27
C PHE A 125 2.31 -2.07 -1.70
N PRO A 126 2.02 -3.33 -1.36
CA PRO A 126 0.75 -3.69 -0.76
C PRO A 126 0.71 -3.29 0.73
N VAL A 127 -0.48 -2.94 1.22
CA VAL A 127 -0.63 -2.61 2.65
C VAL A 127 -0.67 -3.89 3.46
N LEU A 128 0.24 -4.00 4.43
CA LEU A 128 0.19 -5.06 5.44
C LEU A 128 -0.90 -4.73 6.46
N ASP A 129 -2.01 -5.47 6.42
CA ASP A 129 -2.99 -5.50 7.51
C ASP A 129 -2.89 -6.84 8.25
N ARG A 130 -2.80 -6.76 9.59
CA ARG A 130 -2.80 -7.95 10.46
C ARG A 130 -4.10 -8.74 10.32
N THR A 131 -5.19 -8.10 9.91
CA THR A 131 -6.44 -8.79 9.61
C THR A 131 -6.30 -9.75 8.41
N ALA A 132 -5.35 -9.52 7.49
CA ALA A 132 -5.15 -10.33 6.29
C ALA A 132 -4.08 -11.45 6.42
N LEU A 133 -3.21 -11.41 7.44
CA LEU A 133 -2.06 -12.34 7.56
C LEU A 133 -2.36 -13.68 8.24
N PRO A 134 -2.02 -14.84 7.64
CA PRO A 134 -2.19 -16.18 8.24
C PRO A 134 -1.19 -16.39 9.37
N GLY A 135 -1.53 -15.87 10.55
CA GLY A 135 -0.73 -16.02 11.76
C GLY A 135 0.19 -14.84 12.06
N SER A 136 0.69 -14.81 13.28
CA SER A 136 1.71 -13.88 13.73
C SER A 136 3.09 -14.37 13.26
N GLY A 137 3.74 -13.67 12.34
CA GLY A 137 5.14 -13.98 12.01
C GLY A 137 5.64 -13.61 10.62
N LEU A 138 4.77 -13.29 9.66
CA LEU A 138 5.22 -12.89 8.33
C LEU A 138 5.88 -11.51 8.39
N ASP A 139 7.13 -11.44 7.93
CA ASP A 139 7.80 -10.18 7.60
C ASP A 139 7.17 -9.57 6.33
N TYR A 140 7.52 -8.32 6.04
CA TYR A 140 6.87 -7.59 4.96
C TYR A 140 7.24 -8.12 3.57
N GLY A 141 8.47 -8.61 3.36
CA GLY A 141 8.88 -9.21 2.09
C GLY A 141 8.11 -10.50 1.81
N SER A 142 7.94 -11.34 2.82
CA SER A 142 7.09 -12.54 2.71
C SER A 142 5.64 -12.20 2.36
N TYR A 143 5.08 -11.12 2.91
CA TYR A 143 3.74 -10.66 2.52
C TYR A 143 3.69 -10.11 1.09
N PHE A 144 4.71 -9.38 0.66
CA PHE A 144 4.82 -8.89 -0.71
C PHE A 144 4.75 -10.05 -1.71
N MET A 145 5.56 -11.09 -1.49
CA MET A 145 5.57 -12.29 -2.33
C MET A 145 4.22 -13.02 -2.28
N LEU A 146 3.60 -13.14 -1.10
CA LEU A 146 2.26 -13.73 -0.96
C LEU A 146 1.22 -12.99 -1.83
N VAL A 147 1.31 -11.66 -1.93
CA VAL A 147 0.39 -10.88 -2.77
C VAL A 147 0.61 -11.21 -4.24
N GLN A 148 1.86 -11.29 -4.70
CA GLN A 148 2.21 -11.66 -6.07
C GLN A 148 1.74 -13.09 -6.39
N GLU A 149 2.05 -14.06 -5.54
CA GLU A 149 1.64 -15.46 -5.69
C GLU A 149 0.11 -15.60 -5.71
N THR A 150 -0.58 -14.87 -4.84
CA THR A 150 -2.05 -14.90 -4.79
C THR A 150 -2.66 -14.33 -6.07
N TRP A 151 -2.04 -13.30 -6.67
CA TRP A 151 -2.46 -12.77 -7.96
C TRP A 151 -2.16 -13.76 -9.09
N ALA A 152 -0.93 -14.23 -9.19
CA ALA A 152 -0.46 -15.14 -10.24
C ALA A 152 -1.21 -16.49 -10.24
N GLY A 153 -1.66 -16.97 -9.08
CA GLY A 153 -2.45 -18.18 -8.95
C GLY A 153 -3.94 -18.03 -9.30
N MET A 154 -4.40 -16.86 -9.78
CA MET A 154 -5.77 -16.70 -10.30
C MET A 154 -5.79 -16.91 -11.81
N GLU A 155 -6.87 -17.51 -12.32
CA GLU A 155 -7.09 -17.62 -13.75
C GLU A 155 -7.14 -16.23 -14.42
N PRO A 156 -6.61 -16.08 -15.65
CA PRO A 156 -6.62 -14.79 -16.35
C PRO A 156 -8.01 -14.16 -16.50
N GLU A 157 -9.05 -14.97 -16.73
CA GLU A 157 -10.43 -14.47 -16.82
C GLU A 157 -10.91 -13.88 -15.50
N ASP A 158 -10.57 -14.52 -14.38
CA ASP A 158 -10.89 -14.04 -13.03
C ASP A 158 -10.16 -12.72 -12.73
N GLN A 159 -8.88 -12.63 -13.10
CA GLN A 159 -8.09 -11.40 -12.95
C GLN A 159 -8.74 -10.24 -13.70
N GLN A 160 -9.13 -10.46 -14.96
CA GLN A 160 -9.77 -9.45 -15.79
C GLN A 160 -11.14 -9.04 -15.24
N ALA A 161 -11.96 -10.02 -14.85
CA ALA A 161 -13.29 -9.78 -14.28
C ALA A 161 -13.20 -8.98 -12.97
N LEU A 162 -12.23 -9.30 -12.10
CA LEU A 162 -12.01 -8.59 -10.84
C LEU A 162 -11.51 -7.16 -11.06
N ARG A 163 -10.60 -6.94 -12.03
CA ARG A 163 -10.16 -5.60 -12.44
C ARG A 163 -11.34 -4.77 -12.94
N ALA A 164 -12.11 -5.28 -13.90
CA ALA A 164 -13.28 -4.59 -14.45
C ALA A 164 -14.29 -4.24 -13.36
N ARG A 165 -14.57 -5.19 -12.45
CA ARG A 165 -15.50 -4.98 -11.34
C ARG A 165 -15.02 -3.93 -10.35
N LEU A 166 -13.76 -3.98 -9.92
CA LEU A 166 -13.23 -2.99 -8.98
C LEU A 166 -13.18 -1.60 -9.64
N THR A 167 -12.77 -1.51 -10.90
CA THR A 167 -12.78 -0.26 -11.68
C THR A 167 -14.17 0.34 -11.73
N SER A 168 -15.19 -0.43 -12.11
CA SER A 168 -16.58 0.04 -12.20
C SER A 168 -17.09 0.55 -10.84
N LEU A 169 -16.81 -0.18 -9.75
CA LEU A 169 -17.25 0.22 -8.41
C LEU A 169 -16.59 1.53 -7.96
N VAL A 170 -15.28 1.68 -8.19
CA VAL A 170 -14.55 2.90 -7.85
C VAL A 170 -15.08 4.08 -8.67
N GLN A 171 -15.28 3.90 -9.97
CA GLN A 171 -15.80 4.94 -10.86
C GLN A 171 -17.20 5.40 -10.47
N GLN A 172 -18.11 4.46 -10.18
CA GLN A 172 -19.47 4.76 -9.74
C GLN A 172 -19.47 5.57 -8.43
N ARG A 173 -18.57 5.22 -7.50
CA ARG A 173 -18.46 5.88 -6.19
C ARG A 173 -17.81 7.25 -6.26
N SER A 174 -16.78 7.41 -7.09
CA SER A 174 -16.06 8.69 -7.22
C SER A 174 -16.72 9.67 -8.20
N GLY A 175 -17.68 9.22 -9.01
CA GLY A 175 -18.31 10.05 -10.05
C GLY A 175 -17.36 10.40 -11.20
N GLY A 176 -16.35 9.56 -11.46
CA GLY A 176 -15.31 9.85 -12.46
C GLY A 176 -14.38 8.67 -12.72
N SER A 177 -13.44 8.83 -13.66
CA SER A 177 -12.48 7.78 -14.00
C SER A 177 -11.60 7.38 -12.81
N MET A 178 -11.17 6.12 -12.79
CA MET A 178 -10.14 5.66 -11.86
C MET A 178 -8.86 6.47 -12.09
N VAL A 179 -8.26 6.96 -11.00
CA VAL A 179 -7.03 7.75 -11.11
C VAL A 179 -5.91 6.88 -11.68
N ASN A 180 -5.07 7.47 -12.54
CA ASN A 180 -3.84 6.80 -12.94
C ASN A 180 -3.07 6.42 -11.66
N GLY A 181 -2.46 5.25 -11.60
CA GLY A 181 -1.74 4.80 -10.42
C GLY A 181 -2.57 4.31 -9.24
N TYR A 182 -3.88 4.09 -9.42
CA TYR A 182 -4.67 3.32 -8.45
C TYR A 182 -4.11 1.88 -8.31
N PRO A 183 -3.87 1.37 -7.10
CA PRO A 183 -3.18 0.10 -6.89
C PRO A 183 -4.13 -1.10 -6.99
N ILE A 184 -4.67 -1.32 -8.19
CA ILE A 184 -5.79 -2.22 -8.42
C ILE A 184 -5.48 -3.67 -8.00
N VAL A 185 -4.28 -4.17 -8.32
CA VAL A 185 -3.85 -5.53 -7.95
C VAL A 185 -3.78 -5.70 -6.45
N ASN A 186 -3.08 -4.77 -5.78
CA ASN A 186 -2.93 -4.78 -4.33
C ASN A 186 -4.30 -4.82 -3.65
N LYS A 187 -5.27 -4.01 -4.12
CA LYS A 187 -6.63 -3.99 -3.56
C LYS A 187 -7.42 -5.26 -3.85
N ILE A 188 -7.35 -5.81 -5.05
CA ILE A 188 -8.04 -7.08 -5.34
C ILE A 188 -7.53 -8.20 -4.43
N VAL A 189 -6.20 -8.33 -4.30
CA VAL A 189 -5.61 -9.38 -3.47
C VAL A 189 -5.90 -9.15 -1.99
N GLU A 190 -5.76 -7.93 -1.48
CA GLU A 190 -6.13 -7.57 -0.10
C GLU A 190 -7.58 -7.97 0.21
N LEU A 191 -8.53 -7.60 -0.67
CA LEU A 191 -9.94 -7.94 -0.52
C LEU A 191 -10.18 -9.47 -0.54
N ARG A 192 -9.43 -10.22 -1.34
CA ARG A 192 -9.50 -11.69 -1.40
C ARG A 192 -8.96 -12.33 -0.12
N LEU A 193 -7.81 -11.87 0.38
CA LEU A 193 -7.19 -12.38 1.60
C LEU A 193 -8.05 -12.12 2.84
N ILE A 194 -8.65 -10.92 2.94
CA ILE A 194 -9.62 -10.58 4.00
C ILE A 194 -10.88 -11.44 3.85
N GLY A 195 -11.41 -11.57 2.63
CA GLY A 195 -12.64 -12.33 2.36
C GLY A 195 -12.54 -13.81 2.77
N ARG A 196 -11.38 -14.46 2.57
CA ARG A 196 -11.12 -15.85 3.01
C ARG A 196 -11.29 -16.05 4.52
N ARG A 197 -11.19 -14.98 5.32
CA ARG A 197 -11.30 -15.02 6.80
C ARG A 197 -12.68 -14.67 7.32
N HIS A 198 -13.56 -14.20 6.44
CA HIS A 198 -14.95 -13.90 6.76
C HIS A 198 -15.89 -14.74 5.87
N PRO A 199 -15.88 -16.09 6.03
CA PRO A 199 -16.66 -17.00 5.16
C PRO A 199 -18.18 -16.86 5.28
N THR A 200 -18.70 -16.12 6.27
CA THR A 200 -20.15 -15.90 6.48
C THR A 200 -20.85 -15.09 5.39
N CYS A 201 -20.22 -14.85 4.24
CA CYS A 201 -20.82 -14.23 3.05
C CYS A 201 -20.79 -15.14 1.81
N GLN A 202 -20.72 -16.46 1.99
CA GLN A 202 -20.91 -17.45 0.90
C GLN A 202 -22.35 -17.98 0.79
N SER A 203 -23.33 -17.32 1.41
CA SER A 203 -24.74 -17.76 1.37
C SER A 203 -25.67 -16.57 1.16
N SER A 204 -25.91 -16.25 -0.12
CA SER A 204 -27.14 -15.61 -0.65
C SER A 204 -26.96 -15.38 -2.14
#